data_AF-A0A7X1XWY0-F1
#
_entry.id   AF-A0A7X1XWY0-F1
#
_cell.length_a   1.000
_cell.length_b   1.000
_cell.length_c   1.000
_cell.angle_alpha   90.00
_cell.angle_beta   90.00
_cell.angle_gamma   90.00
#
_symmetry.space_group_name_H-M   'P 1'
#
loop_
_entity.id
_entity.type
_entity.pdbx_description
1 polymer ?
#
loop_
_entity_poly.entity_id
_entity_poly.type
_entity_poly.pdbx_seq_one_letter_code
_entity_poly.pdbx_strand_id
1 'polypeptide(L)'
;MEFLIGVAVTCLVIFGISIFLKTNKFNKLTLLPFVNWCSKYQAAEDHDRIGMARALVLQTFHLAVDLGVLTVEEKQELGKESMKEDPTILVNAWLESALQIVEQELSVIELGNSEARMVGVLMLVTLKGVNPQRDLQNFLHRTL
;
A
#
# COMPACT_ATOMS: atom_id res chain seq x y z
N MET A 1 16.36 40.43 11.69
CA MET A 1 16.01 39.07 12.17
C MET A 1 14.63 38.64 11.69
N GLU A 2 13.62 39.51 11.71
CA GLU A 2 12.24 39.19 11.27
C GLU A 2 12.14 38.70 9.82
N PHE A 3 12.93 39.28 8.90
CA PHE A 3 12.93 38.88 7.49
C PHE A 3 13.46 37.45 7.27
N LEU A 4 14.49 37.04 8.03
CA LEU A 4 15.03 35.67 7.96
C LEU A 4 14.06 34.64 8.55
N ILE A 5 13.34 35.03 9.61
CA ILE A 5 12.28 34.20 10.21
C ILE A 5 11.12 34.02 9.23
N GLY A 6 10.68 35.11 8.57
CA GLY A 6 9.63 35.05 7.54
C GLY A 6 9.99 34.15 6.35
N VAL A 7 11.24 34.20 5.89
CA VAL A 7 11.73 33.31 4.83
C VAL A 7 11.75 31.85 5.28
N ALA A 8 12.26 31.56 6.49
CA ALA A 8 12.30 30.20 7.03
C ALA A 8 10.89 29.58 7.18
N VAL A 9 9.92 30.35 7.71
CA VAL A 9 8.53 29.90 7.84
C VAL A 9 7.91 29.62 6.46
N THR A 10 8.14 30.50 5.49
CA THR A 10 7.61 30.33 4.13
C THR A 10 8.18 29.06 3.47
N CYS A 11 9.48 28.80 3.60
CA CYS A 11 10.10 27.57 3.10
C CYS A 11 9.51 26.31 3.73
N LEU A 12 9.26 26.31 5.05
CA LEU A 12 8.63 25.18 5.74
C LEU A 12 7.20 24.93 5.24
N VAL A 13 6.42 25.99 5.01
CA VAL A 13 5.05 25.86 4.48
C VAL A 13 5.07 25.28 3.07
N ILE A 14 5.91 25.81 2.17
CA ILE A 14 6.04 25.31 0.80
C ILE A 14 6.48 23.84 0.80
N PHE A 15 7.45 23.50 1.65
CA PHE A 15 7.93 22.12 1.80
C PHE A 15 6.82 21.18 2.31
N GLY A 16 6.05 21.61 3.32
CA GLY A 16 4.92 20.85 3.85
C GLY A 16 3.83 20.61 2.81
N ILE A 17 3.47 21.63 2.02
CA ILE A 17 2.49 21.50 0.93
C ILE A 17 3.01 20.53 -0.13
N SER A 18 4.29 20.61 -0.50
CA SER A 18 4.92 19.72 -1.50
C SER A 18 4.87 18.26 -1.06
N ILE A 19 5.21 17.96 0.19
CA ILE A 19 5.11 16.61 0.76
C ILE A 19 3.65 16.14 0.73
N PHE A 20 2.72 16.95 1.22
CA PHE A 20 1.30 16.58 1.26
C PHE A 20 0.75 16.24 -0.14
N LEU A 21 1.08 17.05 -1.15
CA LEU A 21 0.65 16.82 -2.52
C LEU A 21 1.25 15.53 -3.08
N LYS A 22 2.53 15.23 -2.81
CA LYS A 22 3.17 13.97 -3.22
C LYS A 22 2.54 12.77 -2.53
N THR A 23 2.32 12.82 -1.22
CA THR A 23 1.65 11.74 -0.48
C THR A 23 0.24 11.51 -1.00
N ASN A 24 -0.51 12.58 -1.27
CA ASN A 24 -1.86 12.47 -1.84
C ASN A 24 -1.84 11.88 -3.25
N LYS A 25 -0.85 12.25 -4.09
CA LYS A 25 -0.64 11.65 -5.42
C LYS A 25 -0.47 10.14 -5.29
N PHE A 26 0.44 9.67 -4.44
CA PHE A 26 0.70 8.23 -4.30
C PHE A 26 -0.47 7.47 -3.68
N ASN A 27 -1.15 8.05 -2.68
CA ASN A 27 -2.37 7.47 -2.12
C ASN A 27 -3.47 7.30 -3.18
N LYS A 28 -3.63 8.26 -4.10
CA LYS A 28 -4.59 8.12 -5.21
C LYS A 28 -4.20 7.02 -6.19
N LEU A 29 -2.90 6.77 -6.39
CA LEU A 29 -2.45 5.69 -7.27
C LEU A 29 -2.88 4.32 -6.73
N THR A 30 -3.01 4.12 -5.42
CA THR A 30 -3.44 2.83 -4.86
C THR A 30 -4.90 2.47 -5.15
N LEU A 31 -5.69 3.44 -5.64
CA LEU A 31 -7.06 3.26 -6.12
C LEU A 31 -7.12 2.79 -7.58
N LEU A 32 -6.00 2.80 -8.31
CA LEU A 32 -5.97 2.29 -9.66
C LEU A 32 -6.19 0.78 -9.66
N PRO A 33 -6.77 0.23 -10.75
CA PRO A 33 -6.79 -1.21 -10.94
C PRO A 33 -5.38 -1.79 -10.84
N PHE A 34 -5.24 -2.92 -10.16
CA PHE A 34 -3.94 -3.45 -9.73
C PHE A 34 -2.94 -3.61 -10.88
N VAL A 35 -3.38 -4.14 -12.03
CA VAL A 35 -2.54 -4.28 -13.24
C VAL A 35 -1.99 -2.94 -13.72
N ASN A 36 -2.81 -1.88 -13.69
CA ASN A 36 -2.39 -0.53 -14.07
C ASN A 36 -1.43 0.07 -13.04
N TRP A 37 -1.63 -0.22 -11.76
CA TRP A 37 -0.71 0.20 -10.70
C TRP A 37 0.65 -0.48 -10.87
N CYS A 38 0.69 -1.80 -11.10
CA CYS A 38 1.93 -2.56 -11.34
C CYS A 38 2.70 -2.02 -12.55
N SER A 39 2.02 -1.75 -13.66
CA SER A 39 2.65 -1.15 -14.85
C SER A 39 3.31 0.20 -14.54
N LYS A 40 2.62 1.07 -13.79
CA LYS A 40 3.18 2.36 -13.35
C LYS A 40 4.33 2.19 -12.36
N TYR A 41 4.23 1.24 -11.45
CA TYR A 41 5.24 0.97 -10.43
C TYR A 41 6.57 0.50 -11.06
N GLN A 42 6.48 -0.42 -12.03
CA GLN A 42 7.64 -0.92 -12.77
C GLN A 42 8.29 0.16 -13.66
N ALA A 43 7.47 1.05 -14.25
CA ALA A 43 7.95 2.14 -15.10
C ALA A 43 8.41 3.38 -14.32
N ALA A 44 8.14 3.46 -13.01
CA ALA A 44 8.49 4.62 -12.19
C ALA A 44 9.99 4.72 -11.93
N GLU A 45 10.50 5.94 -11.88
CA GLU A 45 11.83 6.25 -11.34
C GLU A 45 11.90 5.88 -9.85
N ASP A 46 13.10 5.59 -9.33
CA ASP A 46 13.31 5.04 -7.98
C ASP A 46 12.62 5.86 -6.88
N HIS A 47 12.69 7.19 -6.96
CA HIS A 47 12.08 8.07 -5.95
C HIS A 47 10.54 7.99 -5.92
N ASP A 48 9.92 7.93 -7.10
CA ASP A 48 8.46 7.80 -7.23
C ASP A 48 8.03 6.37 -6.89
N ARG A 49 8.86 5.37 -7.23
CA ARG A 49 8.65 3.96 -6.88
C ARG A 49 8.62 3.74 -5.36
N ILE A 50 9.57 4.32 -4.62
CA ILE A 50 9.57 4.31 -3.15
C ILE A 50 8.29 4.93 -2.60
N GLY A 51 7.87 6.08 -3.14
CA GLY A 51 6.63 6.76 -2.73
C GLY A 51 5.38 5.92 -3.00
N MET A 52 5.30 5.28 -4.17
CA MET A 52 4.21 4.36 -4.54
C MET A 52 4.16 3.14 -3.63
N ALA A 53 5.29 2.48 -3.39
CA ALA A 53 5.36 1.31 -2.52
C ALA A 53 4.95 1.65 -1.09
N ARG A 54 5.46 2.77 -0.55
CA ARG A 54 5.11 3.26 0.78
C ARG A 54 3.60 3.52 0.91
N ALA A 55 3.01 4.17 -0.09
CA ALA A 55 1.58 4.43 -0.12
C ALA A 55 0.77 3.13 -0.20
N LEU A 56 1.18 2.16 -1.02
CA LEU A 56 0.50 0.86 -1.13
C LEU A 56 0.46 0.15 0.23
N VAL A 57 1.60 0.03 0.91
CA VAL A 57 1.70 -0.64 2.22
C VAL A 57 0.80 0.03 3.26
N LEU A 58 0.87 1.36 3.38
CA LEU A 58 0.07 2.09 4.34
C LEU A 58 -1.43 2.00 4.03
N GLN A 59 -1.83 2.23 2.78
CA GLN A 59 -3.24 2.13 2.38
C GLN A 59 -3.78 0.71 2.54
N THR A 60 -2.95 -0.31 2.34
CA THR A 60 -3.28 -1.71 2.63
C THR A 60 -3.59 -1.90 4.11
N PHE A 61 -2.73 -1.44 5.01
CA PHE A 61 -2.98 -1.56 6.46
C PHE A 61 -4.21 -0.79 6.92
N HIS A 62 -4.43 0.40 6.36
CA HIS A 62 -5.64 1.17 6.63
C HIS A 62 -6.90 0.40 6.22
N LEU A 63 -6.95 -0.09 4.98
CA LEU A 63 -8.09 -0.84 4.46
C LEU A 63 -8.28 -2.18 5.19
N ALA A 64 -7.18 -2.85 5.58
CA ALA A 64 -7.23 -4.10 6.31
C ALA A 64 -7.88 -3.95 7.69
N VAL A 65 -7.74 -2.79 8.36
CA VAL A 65 -8.48 -2.51 9.60
C VAL A 65 -9.96 -2.33 9.31
N ASP A 66 -10.31 -1.58 8.27
CA ASP A 66 -11.71 -1.33 7.89
C ASP A 66 -12.44 -2.64 7.53
N LEU A 67 -11.72 -3.62 6.98
CA LEU A 67 -12.24 -4.95 6.62
C LEU A 67 -12.11 -5.98 7.77
N GLY A 68 -11.55 -5.61 8.92
CA GLY A 68 -11.39 -6.49 10.07
C GLY A 68 -10.35 -7.61 9.89
N VAL A 69 -9.40 -7.43 8.96
CA VAL A 69 -8.22 -8.29 8.77
C VAL A 69 -7.12 -7.95 9.79
N LEU A 70 -7.01 -6.67 10.14
CA LEU A 70 -6.12 -6.17 11.18
C LEU A 70 -6.90 -5.53 12.32
N THR A 71 -6.37 -5.63 13.55
CA THR A 71 -6.76 -4.71 14.63
C THR A 71 -6.06 -3.36 14.48
N VAL A 72 -6.52 -2.36 15.24
CA VAL A 72 -5.87 -1.03 15.26
C VAL A 72 -4.45 -1.12 15.79
N GLU A 73 -4.22 -1.99 16.78
CA GLU A 73 -2.92 -2.25 17.39
C GLU A 73 -1.96 -2.91 16.38
N GLU A 74 -2.41 -3.96 15.68
CA GLU A 74 -1.62 -4.62 14.64
C GLU A 74 -1.23 -3.66 13.53
N LYS A 75 -2.15 -2.78 13.09
CA LYS A 75 -1.84 -1.73 12.12
C LYS A 75 -0.76 -0.78 12.63
N GLN A 76 -0.79 -0.39 13.91
CA GLN A 76 0.23 0.50 14.47
C GLN A 76 1.60 -0.19 14.54
N GLU A 77 1.63 -1.47 14.91
CA GLU A 77 2.85 -2.27 14.97
C GLU A 77 3.46 -2.46 13.57
N LEU A 78 2.68 -3.00 12.63
CA LEU A 78 3.11 -3.19 11.24
C LEU A 78 3.46 -1.85 10.57
N GLY A 79 2.74 -0.78 10.91
CA GLY A 79 3.05 0.57 10.46
C GLY A 79 4.44 1.02 10.92
N LYS A 80 4.82 0.76 12.17
CA LYS A 80 6.17 1.08 12.69
C LYS A 80 7.24 0.19 12.09
N GLU A 81 7.01 -1.12 12.02
CA GLU A 81 7.93 -2.11 11.45
C GLU A 81 8.23 -1.77 9.98
N SER A 82 7.19 -1.53 9.18
CA SER A 82 7.36 -1.20 7.75
C SER A 82 8.16 0.08 7.53
N MET A 83 8.21 1.03 8.47
CA MET A 83 9.05 2.24 8.35
C MET A 83 10.55 1.95 8.48
N LYS A 84 10.94 0.81 9.05
CA LYS A 84 12.35 0.40 9.22
C LYS A 84 12.94 -0.20 7.94
N GLU A 85 12.10 -0.66 7.03
CA GLU A 85 12.49 -1.32 5.79
C GLU A 85 12.30 -0.42 4.57
N ASP A 86 13.05 -0.72 3.50
CA ASP A 86 12.79 -0.15 2.18
C ASP A 86 11.41 -0.65 1.70
N PRO A 87 10.45 0.24 1.43
CA PRO A 87 9.10 -0.16 1.08
C PRO A 87 9.06 -0.89 -0.26
N THR A 88 10.02 -0.64 -1.17
CA THR A 88 10.08 -1.34 -2.45
C THR A 88 10.48 -2.80 -2.27
N ILE A 89 11.41 -3.09 -1.35
CA ILE A 89 11.81 -4.46 -1.00
C ILE A 89 10.62 -5.19 -0.39
N LEU A 90 9.91 -4.55 0.55
CA LEU A 90 8.73 -5.12 1.19
C LEU A 90 7.62 -5.45 0.18
N VAL A 91 7.29 -4.50 -0.71
CA VAL A 91 6.28 -4.72 -1.75
C VAL A 91 6.70 -5.81 -2.72
N ASN A 92 7.96 -5.84 -3.15
CA ASN A 92 8.43 -6.89 -4.05
C ASN A 92 8.34 -8.28 -3.38
N ALA A 93 8.70 -8.38 -2.10
CA ALA A 93 8.56 -9.62 -1.33
C ALA A 93 7.09 -10.07 -1.23
N TRP A 94 6.15 -9.14 -1.06
CA TRP A 94 4.72 -9.45 -1.08
C TRP A 94 4.28 -9.97 -2.46
N LEU A 95 4.69 -9.29 -3.54
CA LEU A 95 4.38 -9.71 -4.90
C LEU A 95 4.93 -11.11 -5.20
N GLU A 96 6.16 -11.40 -4.78
CA GLU A 96 6.80 -12.70 -4.99
C GLU A 96 6.16 -13.82 -4.18
N SER A 97 5.74 -13.53 -2.94
CA SER A 97 5.31 -14.58 -1.99
C SER A 97 3.79 -14.83 -1.99
N ALA A 98 3.00 -13.79 -2.29
CA ALA A 98 1.55 -13.82 -2.07
C ALA A 98 0.73 -13.70 -3.36
N LEU A 99 1.23 -12.99 -4.37
CA LEU A 99 0.44 -12.68 -5.56
C LEU A 99 -0.04 -13.94 -6.28
N GLN A 100 0.82 -14.96 -6.40
CA GLN A 100 0.46 -16.21 -7.06
C GLN A 100 -0.76 -16.88 -6.41
N ILE A 101 -0.90 -16.80 -5.09
CA ILE A 101 -2.04 -17.38 -4.36
C ILE A 101 -3.29 -16.54 -4.61
N VAL A 102 -3.16 -15.22 -4.62
CA VAL A 102 -4.26 -14.30 -4.95
C VAL A 102 -4.76 -14.52 -6.38
N GLU A 103 -3.85 -14.74 -7.34
CA GLU A 103 -4.16 -15.04 -8.74
C GLU A 103 -4.84 -16.40 -8.96
N GLN A 104 -4.69 -17.34 -8.03
CA GLN A 104 -5.39 -18.63 -8.08
C GLN A 104 -6.83 -18.53 -7.59
N GLU A 105 -7.10 -17.61 -6.65
CA GLU A 105 -8.43 -17.45 -6.05
C GLU A 105 -9.29 -16.42 -6.79
N LEU A 106 -8.70 -15.45 -7.47
CA LEU A 106 -9.42 -14.45 -8.26
C LEU A 106 -9.29 -14.74 -9.76
N SER A 107 -10.39 -14.55 -10.49
CA SER A 107 -10.31 -14.52 -11.95
C SER A 107 -9.46 -13.33 -12.42
N VAL A 108 -8.89 -13.45 -13.63
CA VAL A 108 -8.12 -12.36 -14.26
C VAL A 108 -8.92 -11.05 -14.35
N ILE A 109 -10.24 -11.15 -14.53
CA ILE A 109 -11.14 -10.00 -14.60
C ILE A 109 -11.32 -9.35 -13.22
N GLU A 110 -11.50 -10.15 -12.18
CA GLU A 110 -11.65 -9.64 -10.80
C GLU A 110 -10.36 -8.99 -10.30
N LEU A 111 -9.21 -9.62 -10.56
CA LEU A 111 -7.90 -9.05 -10.24
C LEU A 111 -7.65 -7.76 -11.04
N GLY A 112 -7.98 -7.79 -12.33
CA GLY A 112 -7.82 -6.67 -13.25
C GLY A 112 -8.69 -5.46 -12.91
N ASN A 113 -9.82 -5.67 -12.22
CA ASN A 113 -10.73 -4.62 -11.77
C ASN A 113 -10.53 -4.22 -10.30
N SER A 114 -9.80 -5.00 -9.52
CA SER A 114 -9.55 -4.73 -8.10
C SER A 114 -8.57 -3.58 -7.93
N GLU A 115 -8.88 -2.66 -7.02
CA GLU A 115 -7.95 -1.58 -6.64
C GLU A 115 -6.66 -2.18 -6.07
N ALA A 116 -5.51 -1.53 -6.34
CA ALA A 116 -4.22 -2.04 -5.90
C ALA A 116 -4.13 -2.23 -4.38
N ARG A 117 -4.71 -1.32 -3.59
CA ARG A 117 -4.79 -1.48 -2.12
C ARG A 117 -5.63 -2.68 -1.68
N MET A 118 -6.66 -3.06 -2.44
CA MET A 118 -7.47 -4.23 -2.13
C MET A 118 -6.67 -5.50 -2.39
N VAL A 119 -5.99 -5.58 -3.54
CA VAL A 119 -5.05 -6.69 -3.82
C VAL A 119 -3.95 -6.74 -2.75
N GLY A 120 -3.48 -5.59 -2.27
CA GLY A 120 -2.61 -5.49 -1.09
C GLY A 120 -3.19 -6.18 0.15
N VAL A 121 -4.48 -5.97 0.45
CA VAL A 121 -5.16 -6.65 1.57
C VAL A 121 -5.23 -8.15 1.36
N LEU A 122 -5.55 -8.61 0.16
CA LEU A 122 -5.59 -10.05 -0.16
C LEU A 122 -4.21 -10.69 0.04
N MET A 123 -3.15 -10.02 -0.43
CA MET A 123 -1.78 -10.46 -0.16
C MET A 123 -1.48 -10.48 1.34
N LEU A 124 -1.89 -9.46 2.10
CA LEU A 124 -1.71 -9.44 3.55
C LEU A 124 -2.42 -10.61 4.26
N VAL A 125 -3.64 -10.97 3.83
CA VAL A 125 -4.37 -12.13 4.37
C VAL A 125 -3.56 -13.41 4.13
N THR A 126 -3.03 -13.60 2.92
CA THR A 126 -2.22 -14.77 2.61
C THR A 126 -0.92 -14.83 3.43
N LEU A 127 -0.28 -13.68 3.67
CA LEU A 127 0.98 -13.61 4.44
C LEU A 127 0.78 -13.81 5.94
N LYS A 128 -0.38 -13.43 6.51
CA LYS A 128 -0.71 -13.67 7.93
C LYS A 128 -1.15 -15.11 8.20
N GLY A 129 -1.67 -15.80 7.19
CA GLY A 129 -2.31 -17.11 7.34
C GLY A 129 -1.33 -18.23 7.63
N VAL A 130 -1.75 -19.20 8.47
CA VAL A 130 -1.04 -20.48 8.62
C VAL A 130 -1.32 -21.37 7.41
N ASN A 131 -2.50 -21.21 6.79
CA ASN A 131 -2.84 -21.84 5.53
C ASN A 131 -3.30 -20.74 4.54
N PRO A 132 -2.35 -20.11 3.83
CA PRO A 132 -2.57 -18.88 3.06
C PRO A 132 -3.78 -18.94 2.11
N GLN A 133 -3.97 -20.06 1.41
CA GLN A 133 -5.03 -20.21 0.43
C GLN A 133 -6.41 -20.38 1.07
N ARG A 134 -6.49 -21.21 2.11
CA ARG A 134 -7.74 -21.40 2.86
C ARG A 134 -8.16 -20.12 3.57
N ASP A 135 -7.20 -19.40 4.15
CA ASP A 135 -7.45 -18.17 4.88
C ASP A 135 -7.96 -17.07 3.93
N LEU A 136 -7.40 -16.99 2.72
CA LEU A 136 -7.89 -16.12 1.65
C LEU A 136 -9.31 -16.49 1.20
N GLN A 137 -9.61 -17.77 0.98
CA GLN A 137 -10.95 -18.24 0.61
C GLN A 137 -12.01 -17.89 1.66
N ASN A 138 -11.69 -18.12 2.93
CA ASN A 138 -12.58 -17.77 4.05
C ASN A 138 -12.85 -16.26 4.09
N PHE A 139 -11.82 -15.45 3.82
CA PHE A 139 -11.97 -13.99 3.77
C PHE A 139 -12.87 -13.54 2.62
N LEU A 140 -12.65 -14.08 1.41
CA LEU A 140 -13.46 -13.76 0.24
C LEU A 140 -14.93 -14.16 0.45
N HIS A 141 -15.20 -15.34 1.01
CA HIS A 141 -16.55 -15.79 1.30
C HIS A 141 -17.28 -14.96 2.36
N ARG A 142 -16.56 -14.31 3.28
CA ARG A 142 -17.15 -13.40 4.26
C ARG A 142 -17.51 -12.04 3.66
N THR A 143 -16.81 -11.63 2.61
CA THR A 143 -16.83 -10.25 2.09
C THR A 143 -17.66 -10.09 0.82
N LEU A 144 -17.85 -11.17 0.06
CA LEU A 144 -18.75 -11.28 -1.09
C LEU A 144 -20.13 -11.83 -0.67
#